data_AF-C4KL11-F1
#
_entry.id   AF-C4KL11-F1
#
_cell.length_a   1.000
_cell.length_b   1.000
_cell.length_c   1.000
_cell.angle_alpha   90.00
_cell.angle_beta   90.00
_cell.angle_gamma   90.00
#
_symmetry.space_group_name_H-M   'P 1'
#
loop_
_entity.id
_entity.type
_entity.pdbx_description
1 polymer ?
#
loop_
_entity_poly.entity_id
_entity_poly.type
_entity_poly.pdbx_seq_one_letter_code
_entity_poly.pdbx_strand_id
1 'polypeptide(L)' 'MEGYGVRWRIESLFSAVKRTFGESVRATSFLVQVVEAKLKFWAYAWMVHLANSVVGKATGIRVWACE' A
#
# COMPACT_ATOMS: atom_id res chain seq x y z
N MET A 1 15.95 -8.76 20.01
CA MET A 1 14.50 -9.05 19.78
C MET A 1 14.17 -8.67 18.34
N GLU A 2 14.62 -9.43 17.34
CA GLU A 2 14.81 -8.87 15.97
C GLU A 2 14.23 -9.75 14.85
N GLY A 3 12.98 -10.22 14.98
CA GLY A 3 12.39 -11.00 13.88
C GLY A 3 10.88 -11.16 13.88
N TYR A 4 10.24 -11.09 15.05
CA TYR A 4 8.81 -11.37 15.15
C TYR A 4 7.91 -10.29 14.54
N GLY A 5 8.30 -9.01 14.56
CA GLY A 5 7.48 -7.92 14.03
C GLY A 5 7.38 -7.87 12.50
N VAL A 6 8.36 -8.43 11.78
CA VAL A 6 8.39 -8.40 10.31
C VAL A 6 7.28 -9.27 9.72
N ARG A 7 7.04 -10.44 10.33
CA ARG A 7 5.97 -11.36 9.92
C ARG A 7 4.60 -10.69 9.97
N TRP A 8 4.32 -9.95 11.05
CA TRP A 8 3.07 -9.19 11.20
C TRP A 8 2.95 -8.02 10.23
N ARG A 9 4.06 -7.35 9.89
CA ARG A 9 4.04 -6.27 8.88
C ARG A 9 3.72 -6.80 7.48
N ILE A 10 4.28 -7.96 7.10
CA ILE A 10 4.01 -8.59 5.80
C ILE A 10 2.55 -9.04 5.72
N GLU A 11 2.04 -9.71 6.75
CA GLU A 11 0.63 -10.14 6.83
C GLU A 11 -0.34 -8.94 6.75
N SER A 12 -0.02 -7.85 7.45
CA SER A 12 -0.82 -6.63 7.43
C SER A 12 -0.84 -5.98 6.04
N LEU A 13 0.31 -5.92 5.37
CA LEU A 13 0.41 -5.43 3.99
C LEU A 13 -0.41 -6.29 3.02
N PHE A 14 -0.30 -7.62 3.13
CA PHE A 14 -1.05 -8.54 2.28
C PHE A 14 -2.55 -8.41 2.49
N SER A 15 -2.98 -8.26 3.75
CA SER A 15 -4.37 -8.00 4.13
C SER A 15 -4.90 -6.68 3.55
N ALA A 16 -4.10 -5.60 3.60
CA ALA A 16 -4.47 -4.30 3.04
C ALA A 16 -4.63 -4.35 1.51
N VAL A 17 -3.72 -5.04 0.82
CA VAL A 17 -3.80 -5.23 -0.65
C VAL A 17 -5.04 -6.06 -1.00
N LYS A 18 -5.35 -7.13 -0.27
CA LYS A 18 -6.58 -7.91 -0.44
C LYS A 18 -7.85 -7.07 -0.22
N ARG A 19 -7.88 -6.23 0.81
CA ARG A 19 -9.00 -5.31 1.08
C ARG A 19 -9.23 -4.32 -0.06
N THR A 20 -8.15 -3.81 -0.65
CA THR A 20 -8.22 -2.74 -1.67
C THR A 20 -8.60 -3.28 -3.05
N PHE A 21 -8.01 -4.41 -3.44
CA PHE A 21 -8.17 -4.97 -4.79
C PHE A 21 -9.10 -6.18 -4.86
N GLY A 22 -9.58 -6.68 -3.72
CA GLY A 22 -10.36 -7.91 -3.62
C GLY A 22 -9.49 -9.18 -3.70
N GLU A 23 -10.01 -10.29 -3.18
CA GLU A 23 -9.34 -11.59 -3.16
C GLU A 23 -9.30 -12.27 -4.54
N SER A 24 -10.11 -11.80 -5.49
CA SER A 24 -10.23 -12.42 -6.80
C SER A 24 -9.16 -11.92 -7.77
N VAL A 25 -8.36 -12.88 -8.24
CA VAL A 25 -7.58 -12.76 -9.46
C VAL A 25 -8.41 -13.34 -10.60
N ARG A 26 -8.71 -12.54 -11.62
CA ARG A 26 -9.66 -12.94 -12.69
C ARG A 26 -9.01 -13.85 -13.74
N ALA A 27 -7.69 -14.01 -13.69
CA ALA A 27 -6.92 -14.75 -14.67
C ALA A 27 -6.88 -16.27 -14.40
N THR A 28 -7.14 -17.04 -15.45
CA THR A 28 -7.18 -18.51 -15.44
C THR A 28 -5.78 -19.17 -15.47
N SER A 29 -4.72 -18.42 -15.77
CA SER A 29 -3.35 -18.95 -15.92
C SER A 29 -2.39 -18.39 -14.86
N PHE A 30 -1.60 -19.29 -14.23
CA PHE A 30 -0.70 -18.98 -13.11
C PHE A 30 0.25 -17.80 -13.37
N LEU A 31 0.83 -17.72 -14.57
CA LEU A 31 1.72 -16.60 -14.94
C LEU A 31 0.99 -15.25 -14.92
N VAL A 32 -0.24 -15.21 -15.44
CA VAL A 32 -1.05 -13.99 -15.45
C VAL A 32 -1.51 -13.65 -14.03
N GLN A 33 -1.76 -14.65 -13.18
CA GLN A 33 -2.04 -14.40 -11.76
C GLN A 33 -0.87 -13.75 -11.03
N VAL A 34 0.36 -14.22 -11.28
CA VAL A 34 1.58 -13.63 -10.69
C VAL A 34 1.80 -12.20 -11.20
N VAL A 35 1.60 -11.96 -12.50
CA VAL A 35 1.71 -10.62 -13.08
C VAL A 35 0.65 -9.68 -12.52
N GLU A 36 -0.60 -10.14 -12.39
CA GLU A 36 -1.71 -9.35 -11.83
C GLU A 36 -1.44 -9.00 -10.35
N ALA A 37 -0.96 -9.97 -9.56
CA ALA A 37 -0.55 -9.72 -8.18
C ALA A 37 0.58 -8.67 -8.11
N LYS A 38 1.62 -8.82 -8.93
CA LYS A 38 2.72 -7.84 -9.00
C LYS A 38 2.21 -6.44 -9.35
N LEU A 39 1.28 -6.33 -10.31
CA LEU A 39 0.69 -5.05 -10.70
C LEU A 39 -0.09 -4.40 -9.55
N LYS A 40 -0.88 -5.20 -8.79
CA LYS A 40 -1.63 -4.74 -7.62
C LYS A 40 -0.70 -4.21 -6.51
N PHE A 41 0.42 -4.89 -6.25
CA PHE A 41 1.43 -4.41 -5.30
C PHE A 41 2.12 -3.13 -5.77
N TRP A 42 2.43 -3.03 -7.07
CA TRP A 42 3.06 -1.86 -7.65
C TRP A 42 2.13 -0.63 -7.59
N ALA A 43 0.84 -0.82 -7.91
CA ALA A 43 -0.19 0.19 -7.75
C ALA A 43 -0.34 0.63 -6.28
N TYR A 44 -0.29 -0.30 -5.32
CA TYR A 44 -0.31 0.04 -3.90
C TYR A 44 0.89 0.90 -3.48
N ALA A 45 2.10 0.54 -3.91
CA ALA A 45 3.29 1.34 -3.65
C ALA A 45 3.17 2.76 -4.24
N TRP A 46 2.62 2.87 -5.45
CA TRP A 46 2.34 4.16 -6.09
C TRP A 46 1.31 4.99 -5.31
N MET A 47 0.22 4.37 -4.84
CA MET A 47 -0.79 5.04 -4.01
C MET A 47 -0.20 5.56 -2.70
N VAL A 48 0.64 4.77 -2.03
CA VAL A 48 1.36 5.20 -0.81
C VAL A 48 2.30 6.36 -1.12
N HIS A 49 3.02 6.32 -2.24
CA HIS A 49 3.89 7.41 -2.66
C HIS A 49 3.11 8.70 -2.94
N LEU A 50 1.97 8.61 -3.64
CA LEU A 50 1.07 9.76 -3.87
C LEU A 50 0.51 10.30 -2.56
N ALA A 51 0.02 9.44 -1.67
CA ALA A 51 -0.49 9.86 -0.36
C ALA A 51 0.57 10.58 0.46
N ASN A 52 1.80 10.07 0.49
CA ASN A 52 2.93 10.73 1.16
C ASN A 52 3.35 12.02 0.47
N SER A 53 3.22 12.14 -0.85
CA SER A 53 3.46 13.40 -1.58
C SER A 53 2.40 14.45 -1.23
N VAL A 54 1.12 14.07 -1.15
CA VAL A 54 0.02 14.97 -0.76
C VAL A 54 0.11 15.37 0.71
N VAL A 55 0.36 14.43 1.62
CA VAL A 55 0.54 14.70 3.06
C VAL A 55 1.83 15.46 3.32
N GLY A 56 2.93 15.13 2.65
CA GLY A 56 4.19 15.86 2.74
C GLY A 56 4.08 17.30 2.21
N LYS A 57 3.15 17.57 1.29
CA LYS A 57 2.78 18.94 0.86
C LYS A 57 1.88 19.65 1.88
N ALA A 58 1.15 18.93 2.73
CA ALA A 58 0.26 19.52 3.73
C ALA A 58 1.02 20.13 4.94
N THR A 59 2.23 19.67 5.24
CA THR A 59 3.08 20.26 6.30
C THR A 59 3.61 21.65 5.95
N GLY A 60 3.35 22.15 4.73
CA GLY A 60 3.69 23.50 4.28
C GLY A 60 2.62 24.57 4.56
N ILE A 61 1.46 24.20 5.13
CA ILE A 61 0.48 25.18 5.58
C ILE A 61 0.86 25.54 7.02
N ARG A 62 1.63 26.62 7.19
CA ARG A 62 1.70 27.34 8.47
C ARG A 62 0.29 27.78 8.81
N VAL A 63 -0.39 26.99 9.64
CA VAL A 63 -1.55 27.46 10.37
C VAL A 63 -1.00 28.52 11.31
N TRP A 64 -1.14 29.80 10.93
CA TRP A 64 -1.04 30.89 11.89
C TRP A 64 -2.23 30.72 12.84
N ALA A 65 -2.05 29.88 13.85
CA ALA A 65 -2.89 29.90 15.03
C ALA A 65 -2.51 31.19 15.77
N CYS A 66 -3.43 32.15 15.72
CA CYS A 66 -3.41 33.33 16.55
C CYS A 66 -3.79 32.87 17.97
N GLU A 67 -2.84 32.89 18.90
CA GLU A 67 -3.06 33.27 20.31
C GLU A 67 -1.74 33.71 20.93
#